data_AF-A0A1I8HR72-F1
#
_entry.id   AF-A0A1I8HR72-F1
#
_cell.length_a   1.000
_cell.length_b   1.000
_cell.length_c   1.000
_cell.angle_alpha   90.00
_cell.angle_beta   90.00
_cell.angle_gamma   90.00
#
_symmetry.space_group_name_H-M   'P 1'
#
loop_
_entity.id
_entity.type
_entity.pdbx_description
1 polymer ?
#
loop_
_entity_poly.entity_id
_entity_poly.type
_entity_poly.pdbx_seq_one_letter_code
_entity_poly.pdbx_strand_id
1 'polypeptide(L)'
;MESGQCFHGLVNPADFGSLLVCRLVHTREVPYLMHAPLRLLLRLGEEEGVYPCSLISHRYRPALFHDPSRSVYSMFKDVLGPRQGMIPRLRECTITLEQGSGQISVSIARKRHPDLGALLRLYSPDTDGVLAIGGELCQFADAHLVAKETPGNGNGSGQQQVGLETALFSAKTVSKPTVTGLSFIAVAAHLSGRSVGLSGNVAAVVEDGVAVTCRREDMKSLLSSLNNAVDFTMTADWLFTFQRKKAQKKCPIKFIWRLKPGL
;
A
#
# COMPACT_ATOMS: atom_id res chain seq x y z
N MET A 1 -9.17 20.59 -0.90
CA MET A 1 -9.40 19.50 0.07
C MET A 1 -10.85 19.08 -0.09
N GLU A 2 -11.11 17.96 -0.77
CA GLU A 2 -12.39 17.26 -0.62
C GLU A 2 -12.06 15.88 -0.04
N SER A 3 -11.51 15.86 1.17
CA SER A 3 -11.67 14.67 2.01
C SER A 3 -13.18 14.47 2.16
N GLY A 4 -13.73 13.28 1.91
CA GLY A 4 -15.17 12.96 2.04
C GLY A 4 -15.75 13.12 3.45
N GLN A 5 -15.03 13.80 4.35
CA GLN A 5 -15.37 14.11 5.72
C GLN A 5 -16.14 15.42 5.80
N CYS A 6 -17.22 15.44 6.59
CA CYS A 6 -18.02 16.63 6.81
C CYS A 6 -17.43 17.47 7.96
N PHE A 7 -17.23 18.77 7.73
CA PHE A 7 -16.81 19.74 8.74
C PHE A 7 -17.96 20.63 9.23
N HIS A 8 -19.22 20.29 8.89
CA HIS A 8 -20.37 21.08 9.27
C HIS A 8 -20.49 21.19 10.81
N GLY A 9 -20.61 22.41 11.32
CA GLY A 9 -20.69 22.69 12.75
C GLY A 9 -19.33 22.65 13.48
N LEU A 10 -18.22 22.45 12.77
CA LEU A 10 -16.87 22.64 13.32
C LEU A 10 -16.38 24.07 13.00
N VAL A 11 -15.49 24.58 13.84
CA VAL A 11 -14.83 25.87 13.59
C VAL A 11 -14.03 25.77 12.28
N ASN A 12 -14.07 26.82 11.47
CA ASN A 12 -13.51 26.78 10.12
C ASN A 12 -12.00 26.53 10.21
N PRO A 13 -11.44 25.53 9.51
CA PRO A 13 -10.00 25.29 9.48
C PRO A 13 -9.16 26.53 9.08
N ALA A 14 -9.77 27.47 8.33
CA ALA A 14 -9.15 28.75 7.98
C ALA A 14 -8.81 29.63 9.20
N ASP A 15 -9.49 29.44 10.34
CA ASP A 15 -9.33 30.26 11.54
C ASP A 15 -8.05 29.92 12.34
N PHE A 16 -7.46 28.74 12.11
CA PHE A 16 -6.31 28.23 12.88
C PHE A 16 -5.08 27.89 12.02
N GLY A 17 -5.14 28.16 10.71
CA GLY A 17 -4.05 27.91 9.76
C GLY A 17 -3.85 26.43 9.40
N SER A 18 -3.51 25.58 10.38
CA SER A 18 -3.44 24.12 10.18
C SER A 18 -4.07 23.37 11.35
N LEU A 19 -4.85 22.34 11.02
CA LEU A 19 -5.58 21.53 11.99
C LEU A 19 -5.20 20.06 11.81
N LEU A 20 -4.92 19.39 12.93
CA LEU A 20 -4.71 17.94 12.98
C LEU A 20 -5.87 17.30 13.72
N VAL A 21 -6.43 16.26 13.11
CA VAL A 21 -7.52 15.47 13.71
C VAL A 21 -6.91 14.21 14.29
N CYS A 22 -6.97 14.09 15.62
CA CYS A 22 -6.49 12.92 16.33
C CYS A 22 -7.61 11.87 16.39
N ARG A 23 -7.27 10.62 16.03
CA ARG A 23 -8.17 9.47 16.11
C ARG A 23 -7.81 8.59 17.30
N LEU A 24 -8.82 8.20 18.08
CA LEU A 24 -8.66 7.20 19.14
C LEU A 24 -8.38 5.82 18.54
N VAL A 25 -7.23 5.25 18.92
CA VAL A 25 -6.75 3.93 18.47
C VAL A 25 -6.77 2.96 19.65
N HIS A 26 -7.16 1.71 19.40
CA HIS A 26 -7.15 0.68 20.43
C HIS A 26 -5.71 0.19 20.67
N THR A 27 -5.33 -0.13 21.92
CA THR A 27 -3.94 -0.52 22.26
C THR A 27 -3.40 -1.68 21.42
N ARG A 28 -4.28 -2.64 21.07
CA ARG A 28 -3.93 -3.78 20.18
C ARG A 28 -3.57 -3.37 18.74
N GLU A 29 -3.99 -2.20 18.29
CA GLU A 29 -3.73 -1.69 16.94
C GLU A 29 -2.44 -0.86 16.85
N VAL A 30 -1.81 -0.55 17.99
CA VAL A 30 -0.56 0.23 18.05
C VAL A 30 0.54 -0.35 17.13
N PRO A 31 0.76 -1.67 17.03
CA PRO A 31 1.73 -2.21 16.08
C PRO A 31 1.42 -1.82 14.62
N TYR A 32 0.15 -1.82 14.23
CA TYR A 32 -0.27 -1.40 12.88
C TYR A 32 -0.15 0.11 12.70
N LEU A 33 -0.42 0.92 13.74
CA LEU A 33 -0.18 2.37 13.68
C LEU A 33 1.30 2.68 13.42
N MET A 34 2.20 1.95 14.07
CA MET A 34 3.64 2.12 13.87
C MET A 34 4.03 1.71 12.46
N HIS A 35 3.63 0.52 12.00
CA HIS A 35 4.15 -0.05 10.74
C HIS A 35 3.39 0.36 9.47
N ALA A 36 2.08 0.62 9.57
CA ALA A 36 1.17 0.83 8.44
C ALA A 36 0.03 1.81 8.80
N PRO A 37 0.35 3.08 9.12
CA PRO A 37 -0.67 4.05 9.58
C PRO A 37 -1.78 4.29 8.57
N LEU A 38 -1.49 4.28 7.26
CA LEU A 38 -2.50 4.42 6.21
C LEU A 38 -3.51 3.26 6.21
N ARG A 39 -3.04 2.03 6.44
CA ARG A 39 -3.89 0.85 6.55
C ARG A 39 -4.89 0.98 7.70
N LEU A 40 -4.39 1.35 8.88
CA LEU A 40 -5.25 1.54 10.05
C LEU A 40 -6.26 2.67 9.82
N LEU A 41 -5.82 3.79 9.23
CA LEU A 41 -6.69 4.92 8.90
C LEU A 41 -7.83 4.50 7.95
N LEU A 42 -7.51 3.81 6.87
CA LEU A 42 -8.50 3.34 5.89
C LEU A 42 -9.42 2.26 6.49
N ARG A 43 -8.89 1.36 7.32
CA ARG A 43 -9.69 0.33 7.99
C ARG A 43 -10.68 0.93 8.97
N LEU A 44 -10.30 1.97 9.71
CA LEU A 44 -11.22 2.72 10.57
C LEU A 44 -12.33 3.40 9.75
N GLY A 45 -11.98 4.03 8.62
CA GLY A 45 -12.96 4.62 7.73
C GLY A 45 -13.92 3.61 7.14
N GLU A 46 -13.41 2.45 6.74
CA GLU A 46 -14.21 1.37 6.17
C GLU A 46 -15.17 0.76 7.20
N GLU A 47 -14.74 0.59 8.46
CA GLU A 47 -15.62 0.17 9.55
C GLU A 47 -16.77 1.16 9.80
N GLU A 48 -16.46 2.46 9.72
CA GLU A 48 -17.38 3.56 10.03
C GLU A 48 -18.22 3.97 8.82
N GLY A 49 -17.90 3.46 7.62
CA GLY A 49 -18.53 3.88 6.37
C GLY A 49 -18.22 5.33 5.96
N VAL A 50 -17.14 5.94 6.49
CA VAL A 50 -16.76 7.33 6.22
C VAL A 50 -15.37 7.39 5.60
N TYR A 51 -15.30 7.80 4.34
CA TYR A 51 -14.05 7.83 3.58
C TYR A 51 -13.29 9.17 3.74
N PRO A 52 -11.94 9.15 3.84
CA PRO A 52 -11.09 7.97 4.01
C PRO A 52 -11.09 7.45 5.46
N CYS A 53 -11.58 8.25 6.40
CA CYS A 53 -11.72 7.93 7.82
C CYS A 53 -12.76 8.90 8.44
N SER A 54 -13.49 8.58 9.52
CA SER A 54 -14.29 9.60 10.24
C SER A 54 -13.39 10.65 10.91
N LEU A 55 -13.97 11.79 11.30
CA LEU A 55 -13.33 12.76 12.20
C LEU A 55 -13.64 12.46 13.68
N ILE A 56 -14.62 11.60 13.93
CA ILE A 56 -15.16 11.32 15.27
C ILE A 56 -14.45 10.09 15.85
N SER A 57 -14.16 10.13 17.15
CA SER A 57 -13.60 9.00 17.88
C SER A 57 -14.68 8.28 18.69
N HIS A 58 -14.75 6.96 18.54
CA HIS A 58 -15.67 6.09 19.28
C HIS A 58 -14.93 5.41 20.44
N ARG A 59 -15.33 5.73 21.67
CA ARG A 59 -14.85 5.02 22.87
C ARG A 59 -15.46 3.61 22.89
N TYR A 60 -14.68 2.63 23.36
CA TYR A 60 -15.09 1.23 23.57
C TYR A 60 -15.39 0.40 22.30
N ARG A 61 -14.98 0.86 21.11
CA ARG A 61 -15.02 0.00 19.91
C ARG A 61 -14.06 -1.20 20.07
N PRO A 62 -14.38 -2.36 19.45
CA PRO A 62 -13.43 -3.46 19.37
C PRO A 62 -12.19 -3.07 18.54
N ALA A 63 -11.11 -3.81 18.74
CA ALA A 63 -9.92 -3.70 17.90
C ALA A 63 -10.22 -4.27 16.51
N LEU A 64 -9.84 -3.54 15.47
CA LEU A 64 -9.95 -3.99 14.07
C LEU A 64 -8.73 -4.80 13.63
N PHE A 65 -7.63 -4.68 14.38
CA PHE A 65 -6.42 -5.46 14.21
C PHE A 65 -5.87 -5.96 15.55
N HIS A 66 -5.23 -7.13 15.52
CA HIS A 66 -4.64 -7.77 16.70
C HIS A 66 -3.14 -8.02 16.53
N ASP A 67 -2.78 -9.06 15.78
CA ASP A 67 -1.40 -9.52 15.66
C ASP A 67 -0.89 -9.31 14.22
N PRO A 68 0.12 -8.45 14.00
CA PRO A 68 0.70 -8.23 12.68
C PRO A 68 1.55 -9.41 12.19
N SER A 69 1.84 -10.42 13.01
CA SER A 69 2.71 -11.56 12.65
C SER A 69 2.23 -12.34 11.42
N ARG A 70 0.93 -12.28 11.12
CA ARG A 70 0.32 -12.97 9.97
C ARG A 70 0.14 -12.07 8.75
N SER A 71 0.47 -10.79 8.86
CA SER A 71 0.46 -9.88 7.73
C SER A 71 1.73 -10.01 6.89
N VAL A 72 1.65 -9.72 5.58
CA VAL A 72 2.80 -9.49 4.71
C VAL A 72 3.77 -8.44 5.29
N TYR A 73 3.27 -7.52 6.12
CA TYR A 73 4.11 -6.57 6.89
C TYR A 73 5.11 -7.26 7.81
N SER A 74 4.82 -8.46 8.32
CA SER A 74 5.77 -9.25 9.10
C SER A 74 6.97 -9.73 8.26
N MET A 75 6.74 -10.12 7.00
CA MET A 75 7.80 -10.59 6.10
C MET A 75 8.83 -9.49 5.83
N PHE A 76 8.39 -8.22 5.77
CA PHE A 76 9.31 -7.10 5.62
C PHE A 76 10.17 -6.83 6.87
N LYS A 77 9.78 -7.30 8.06
CA LYS A 77 10.64 -7.22 9.26
C LYS A 77 11.90 -8.04 9.09
N ASP A 78 11.74 -9.24 8.54
CA ASP A 78 12.83 -10.17 8.33
C ASP A 78 13.76 -9.71 7.20
N VAL A 79 13.20 -9.07 6.17
CA VAL A 79 13.96 -8.58 5.00
C VAL A 79 14.65 -7.24 5.25
N LEU A 80 14.02 -6.32 5.99
CA LEU A 80 14.54 -4.97 6.22
C LEU A 80 15.35 -4.84 7.52
N GLY A 81 15.38 -5.90 8.33
CA GLY A 81 16.15 -5.97 9.57
C GLY A 81 15.44 -5.38 10.80
N PRO A 82 15.94 -5.71 12.01
CA PRO A 82 15.25 -5.49 13.29
C PRO A 82 15.08 -4.00 13.68
N ARG A 83 15.90 -3.10 13.13
CA ARG A 83 15.80 -1.65 13.38
C ARG A 83 14.83 -0.94 12.45
N GLN A 84 14.59 -1.48 11.25
CA GLN A 84 13.69 -0.88 10.28
C GLN A 84 12.28 -1.44 10.37
N GLY A 85 12.08 -2.75 10.63
CA GLY A 85 10.82 -3.39 11.07
C GLY A 85 9.51 -3.05 10.33
N MET A 86 9.55 -2.22 9.29
CA MET A 86 8.40 -1.64 8.62
C MET A 86 8.82 -1.25 7.20
N ILE A 87 7.88 -1.35 6.28
CA ILE A 87 8.02 -0.81 4.93
C ILE A 87 8.31 0.69 5.07
N PRO A 88 9.41 1.20 4.50
CA PRO A 88 9.71 2.60 4.59
C PRO A 88 8.65 3.44 3.88
N ARG A 89 8.12 4.43 4.59
CA ARG A 89 7.12 5.34 4.03
C ARG A 89 7.82 6.48 3.30
N LEU A 90 7.44 6.69 2.04
CA LEU A 90 7.89 7.82 1.25
C LEU A 90 6.79 8.88 1.21
N ARG A 91 7.07 10.05 1.80
CA ARG A 91 6.13 11.18 1.75
C ARG A 91 5.92 11.63 0.31
N GLU A 92 4.72 12.09 -0.01
CA GLU A 92 4.32 12.52 -1.36
C GLU A 92 4.56 11.48 -2.46
N CYS A 93 4.51 10.21 -2.05
CA CYS A 93 4.45 9.05 -2.92
C CYS A 93 3.03 8.47 -2.89
N THR A 94 2.37 8.40 -4.03
CA THR A 94 1.04 7.76 -4.15
C THR A 94 1.14 6.54 -5.04
N ILE A 95 0.40 5.49 -4.70
CA ILE A 95 0.38 4.25 -5.46
C ILE A 95 -1.08 4.00 -5.87
N THR A 96 -1.31 3.79 -7.17
CA THR A 96 -2.66 3.64 -7.72
C THR A 96 -2.75 2.51 -8.72
N LEU A 97 -3.89 1.84 -8.76
CA LEU A 97 -4.31 0.87 -9.76
C LEU A 97 -5.47 1.45 -10.58
N GLU A 98 -5.26 1.64 -11.88
CA GLU A 98 -6.32 2.03 -12.81
C GLU A 98 -7.11 0.79 -13.27
N GLN A 99 -8.41 0.73 -12.99
CA GLN A 99 -9.22 -0.48 -13.23
C GLN A 99 -9.40 -0.81 -14.73
N GLY A 100 -9.47 0.23 -15.57
CA GLY A 100 -9.64 0.11 -17.02
C GLY A 100 -8.41 -0.51 -17.69
N SER A 101 -7.23 0.05 -17.45
CA SER A 101 -5.96 -0.36 -18.04
C SER A 101 -5.28 -1.52 -17.28
N GLY A 102 -5.58 -1.67 -15.98
CA GLY A 102 -4.82 -2.55 -15.09
C GLY A 102 -3.42 -2.02 -14.76
N GLN A 103 -3.15 -0.74 -15.05
CA GLN A 103 -1.87 -0.08 -14.81
C GLN A 103 -1.68 0.22 -13.32
N ILE A 104 -0.49 -0.06 -12.81
CA ILE A 104 -0.03 0.39 -11.50
C ILE A 104 0.88 1.61 -11.73
N SER A 105 0.60 2.69 -11.01
CA SER A 105 1.41 3.91 -11.04
C SER A 105 1.93 4.22 -9.65
N VAL A 106 3.24 4.35 -9.51
CA VAL A 106 3.96 4.84 -8.33
C VAL A 106 4.42 6.25 -8.64
N SER A 107 3.72 7.23 -8.09
CA SER A 107 3.98 8.64 -8.39
C SER A 107 4.71 9.32 -7.25
N ILE A 108 5.94 9.78 -7.51
CA ILE A 108 6.86 10.31 -6.50
C ILE A 108 7.12 11.78 -6.79
N ALA A 109 6.92 12.66 -5.80
CA ALA A 109 7.32 14.07 -5.94
C ALA A 109 8.84 14.19 -6.08
N ARG A 110 9.34 14.93 -7.08
CA ARG A 110 10.78 15.01 -7.38
C ARG A 110 11.65 15.51 -6.22
N LYS A 111 11.10 16.39 -5.38
CA LYS A 111 11.76 16.86 -4.15
C LYS A 111 12.02 15.76 -3.10
N ARG A 112 11.41 14.59 -3.26
CA ARG A 112 11.58 13.40 -2.40
C ARG A 112 12.70 12.48 -2.87
N HIS A 113 13.36 12.80 -3.99
CA HIS A 113 14.52 12.05 -4.46
C HIS A 113 15.62 11.86 -3.39
N PRO A 114 15.97 12.87 -2.56
CA PRO A 114 16.92 12.66 -1.46
C PRO A 114 16.44 11.65 -0.41
N ASP A 115 15.14 11.62 -0.11
CA ASP A 115 14.53 10.69 0.85
C ASP A 115 14.62 9.24 0.34
N LEU A 116 14.64 9.04 -0.99
CA LEU A 116 14.71 7.73 -1.63
C LEU A 116 16.10 7.08 -1.51
N GLY A 117 17.17 7.87 -1.45
CA GLY A 117 18.54 7.34 -1.34
C GLY A 117 18.75 6.49 -0.07
N ALA A 118 18.08 6.85 1.04
CA ALA A 118 18.08 6.04 2.26
C ALA A 118 17.32 4.71 2.06
N LEU A 119 16.23 4.72 1.27
CA LEU A 119 15.43 3.53 0.99
C LEU A 119 16.17 2.55 0.07
N LEU A 120 16.84 3.06 -0.96
CA LEU A 120 17.62 2.25 -1.89
C LEU A 120 18.81 1.57 -1.21
N ARG A 121 19.37 2.16 -0.14
CA ARG A 121 20.43 1.52 0.67
C ARG A 121 19.95 0.33 1.49
N LEU A 122 18.65 0.28 1.81
CA LEU A 122 18.05 -0.87 2.48
C LEU A 122 17.89 -2.05 1.53
N TYR A 123 17.93 -1.79 0.22
CA TYR A 123 18.03 -2.85 -0.77
C TYR A 123 19.49 -3.34 -0.86
N SER A 124 19.69 -4.61 -0.54
CA SER A 124 20.96 -5.30 -0.74
C SER A 124 20.87 -6.14 -2.03
N PRO A 125 21.66 -5.81 -3.08
CA PRO A 125 21.68 -6.56 -4.34
C PRO A 125 22.07 -8.04 -4.19
N ASP A 126 22.79 -8.35 -3.11
CA ASP A 126 23.42 -9.65 -2.88
C ASP A 126 22.58 -10.60 -2.01
N THR A 127 21.42 -10.17 -1.49
CA THR A 127 20.63 -10.95 -0.50
C THR A 127 19.13 -11.02 -0.80
N ASP A 128 18.73 -11.39 -2.02
CA ASP A 128 17.29 -11.56 -2.37
C ASP A 128 16.44 -10.32 -2.08
N GLY A 129 17.08 -9.14 -2.13
CA GLY A 129 16.51 -7.90 -1.60
C GLY A 129 15.12 -7.60 -2.15
N VAL A 130 14.26 -7.06 -1.30
CA VAL A 130 12.95 -6.54 -1.69
C VAL A 130 12.97 -5.02 -1.57
N LEU A 131 12.71 -4.32 -2.67
CA LEU A 131 12.43 -2.89 -2.62
C LEU A 131 10.96 -2.70 -2.22
N ALA A 132 10.72 -2.26 -1.00
CA ALA A 132 9.39 -1.96 -0.50
C ALA A 132 9.21 -0.46 -0.28
N ILE A 133 8.10 0.10 -0.76
CA ILE A 133 7.75 1.52 -0.60
C ILE A 133 6.31 1.62 -0.10
N GLY A 134 6.13 2.26 1.05
CA GLY A 134 4.83 2.63 1.59
C GLY A 134 4.42 4.00 1.09
N GLY A 135 3.22 4.09 0.52
CA GLY A 135 2.67 5.34 0.00
C GLY A 135 1.93 6.17 1.04
N GLU A 136 1.39 7.29 0.56
CA GLU A 136 0.41 8.12 1.24
C GLU A 136 -0.97 7.97 0.61
N LEU A 137 -1.99 8.48 1.30
CA LEU A 137 -3.35 8.54 0.80
C LEU A 137 -3.38 9.30 -0.54
N CYS A 138 -3.72 8.60 -1.62
CA CYS A 138 -4.00 9.24 -2.90
C CYS A 138 -5.38 9.93 -2.87
N GLN A 139 -5.40 11.25 -2.72
CA GLN A 139 -6.65 12.04 -2.65
C GLN A 139 -7.46 12.04 -3.95
N PHE A 140 -6.82 11.72 -5.09
CA PHE A 140 -7.48 11.64 -6.40
C PHE A 140 -8.06 10.26 -6.72
N ALA A 141 -7.76 9.25 -5.90
CA ALA A 141 -8.33 7.92 -6.05
C ALA A 141 -9.81 7.93 -5.62
N ASP A 142 -10.65 7.19 -6.33
CA ASP A 142 -12.08 7.06 -6.02
C ASP A 142 -12.40 5.84 -5.15
N ALA A 143 -11.38 5.04 -4.81
CA ALA A 143 -11.40 4.00 -3.79
C ALA A 143 -9.99 3.68 -3.29
N HIS A 144 -9.86 2.94 -2.20
CA HIS A 144 -8.62 2.30 -1.75
C HIS A 144 -8.83 0.83 -1.46
N LEU A 145 -7.76 0.03 -1.58
CA LEU A 145 -7.75 -1.29 -0.97
C LEU A 145 -7.58 -1.18 0.54
N VAL A 146 -8.24 -2.09 1.25
CA VAL A 146 -8.20 -2.20 2.71
C VAL A 146 -7.94 -3.66 3.07
N ALA A 147 -7.05 -3.88 4.04
CA ALA A 147 -6.83 -5.19 4.63
C ALA A 147 -7.79 -5.38 5.81
N LYS A 148 -8.61 -6.43 5.81
CA LYS A 148 -9.55 -6.76 6.89
C LYS A 148 -9.10 -8.03 7.60
N GLU A 149 -8.86 -7.93 8.90
CA GLU A 149 -8.56 -9.09 9.72
C GLU A 149 -9.82 -9.93 9.87
N THR A 150 -9.77 -11.17 9.39
CA THR A 150 -10.88 -12.13 9.49
C THR A 150 -10.48 -13.27 10.41
N PRO A 151 -11.40 -13.74 11.29
CA PRO A 151 -11.22 -15.02 11.95
C PRO A 151 -11.24 -16.10 10.86
N GLY A 152 -10.08 -16.68 10.61
CA GLY A 152 -9.88 -17.74 9.65
C GLY A 152 -10.51 -19.05 10.08
N ASN A 153 -10.79 -19.89 9.08
CA ASN A 153 -11.26 -21.25 9.29
C ASN A 153 -10.10 -22.08 9.85
N GLY A 154 -10.17 -22.46 11.13
CA GLY A 154 -9.16 -23.32 11.74
C GLY A 154 -9.16 -24.71 11.12
N ASN A 155 -7.97 -25.20 10.74
CA ASN A 155 -7.77 -26.54 10.18
C ASN A 155 -7.82 -27.65 11.26
N GLY A 156 -8.80 -27.60 12.16
CA GLY A 156 -9.00 -28.64 13.19
C GLY A 156 -7.98 -28.70 14.33
N SER A 157 -7.01 -27.77 14.42
CA SER A 157 -5.96 -27.76 15.45
C SER A 157 -6.21 -26.83 16.64
N GLY A 158 -7.43 -26.34 16.85
CA GLY A 158 -7.81 -25.50 18.01
C GLY A 158 -7.21 -24.08 18.03
N GLN A 159 -6.25 -23.76 17.15
CA GLN A 159 -5.86 -22.38 16.89
C GLN A 159 -6.74 -21.81 15.77
N GLN A 160 -7.58 -20.83 16.12
CA GLN A 160 -8.30 -20.02 15.13
C GLN A 160 -7.24 -19.32 14.27
N GLN A 161 -7.11 -19.72 13.00
CA GLN A 161 -6.22 -19.01 12.09
C GLN A 161 -6.77 -17.60 11.94
N VAL A 162 -5.93 -16.58 11.85
CA VAL A 162 -6.36 -15.21 11.56
C VAL A 162 -5.79 -14.86 10.20
N GLY A 163 -6.64 -14.47 9.26
CA GLY A 163 -6.26 -14.09 7.90
C GLY A 163 -6.48 -12.61 7.65
N LEU A 164 -5.86 -12.08 6.59
CA LEU A 164 -6.16 -10.75 6.08
C LEU A 164 -6.83 -10.88 4.71
N GLU A 165 -8.05 -10.40 4.60
CA GLU A 165 -8.79 -10.32 3.35
C GLU A 165 -8.62 -8.94 2.72
N THR A 166 -8.55 -8.89 1.39
CA THR A 166 -8.55 -7.64 0.63
C THR A 166 -9.98 -7.18 0.39
N ALA A 167 -10.32 -5.97 0.84
CA ALA A 167 -11.58 -5.30 0.55
C ALA A 167 -11.33 -4.01 -0.24
N LEU A 168 -12.38 -3.52 -0.89
CA LEU A 168 -12.38 -2.23 -1.58
C LEU A 168 -13.22 -1.23 -0.81
N PHE A 169 -12.64 -0.06 -0.51
CA PHE A 169 -13.32 1.01 0.20
C PHE A 169 -13.43 2.25 -0.70
N SER A 170 -14.64 2.52 -1.18
CA SER A 170 -14.91 3.59 -2.14
C SER A 170 -15.09 4.95 -1.48
N ALA A 171 -14.57 6.00 -2.13
CA ALA A 171 -14.68 7.39 -1.68
C ALA A 171 -16.07 8.01 -1.89
N LYS A 172 -16.83 7.42 -2.80
CA LYS A 172 -18.17 7.84 -3.18
C LYS A 172 -19.05 6.59 -3.26
N THR A 173 -20.37 6.76 -3.33
CA THR A 173 -21.33 5.73 -3.77
C THR A 173 -21.16 5.35 -5.24
N VAL A 174 -19.93 5.42 -5.76
CA VAL A 174 -19.56 5.01 -7.11
C VAL A 174 -19.67 3.49 -7.17
N SER A 175 -20.55 3.01 -8.05
CA SER A 175 -20.80 1.58 -8.23
C SER A 175 -19.60 0.83 -8.82
N LYS A 176 -18.65 1.53 -9.45
CA LYS A 176 -17.42 0.97 -10.04
C LYS A 176 -16.26 1.97 -9.98
N PRO A 177 -15.34 1.83 -9.00
CA PRO A 177 -14.15 2.66 -8.93
C PRO A 177 -13.30 2.57 -10.21
N THR A 178 -12.70 3.68 -10.60
CA THR A 178 -11.83 3.79 -11.78
C THR A 178 -10.36 3.82 -11.40
N VAL A 179 -10.03 4.41 -10.25
CA VAL A 179 -8.67 4.57 -9.73
C VAL A 179 -8.64 4.16 -8.27
N THR A 180 -8.02 3.02 -7.99
CA THR A 180 -7.91 2.46 -6.64
C THR A 180 -6.54 2.78 -6.04
N GLY A 181 -6.48 3.47 -4.92
CA GLY A 181 -5.26 3.69 -4.16
C GLY A 181 -4.79 2.41 -3.44
N LEU A 182 -3.47 2.24 -3.35
CA LEU A 182 -2.80 1.12 -2.70
C LEU A 182 -1.90 1.64 -1.57
N SER A 183 -1.74 0.87 -0.50
CA SER A 183 -0.94 1.25 0.67
C SER A 183 0.57 1.12 0.44
N PHE A 184 0.99 0.11 -0.32
CA PHE A 184 2.40 -0.16 -0.57
C PHE A 184 2.64 -0.88 -1.90
N ILE A 185 3.89 -0.83 -2.36
CA ILE A 185 4.42 -1.67 -3.44
C ILE A 185 5.69 -2.37 -2.94
N ALA A 186 5.83 -3.64 -3.27
CA ALA A 186 7.03 -4.43 -3.00
C ALA A 186 7.52 -5.08 -4.29
N VAL A 187 8.78 -4.84 -4.65
CA VAL A 187 9.40 -5.36 -5.87
C VAL A 187 10.58 -6.25 -5.48
N ALA A 188 10.54 -7.50 -5.92
CA ALA A 188 11.60 -8.49 -5.72
C ALA A 188 12.10 -9.01 -7.07
N ALA A 189 13.37 -9.44 -7.12
CA ALA A 189 13.91 -10.11 -8.29
C ALA A 189 13.74 -11.64 -8.21
N HIS A 190 13.60 -12.33 -9.34
CA HIS A 190 13.59 -13.79 -9.38
C HIS A 190 14.87 -14.38 -8.76
N LEU A 191 14.70 -15.43 -7.94
CA LEU A 191 15.80 -16.18 -7.33
C LEU A 191 16.49 -17.06 -8.37
N SER A 192 17.83 -17.17 -8.30
CA SER A 192 18.58 -18.11 -9.12
C SER A 192 18.12 -19.54 -8.77
N GLY A 193 17.64 -20.30 -9.76
CA GLY A 193 17.39 -21.73 -9.61
C GLY A 193 16.03 -22.14 -9.01
N ARG A 194 15.12 -21.20 -8.70
CA ARG A 194 13.77 -21.53 -8.16
C ARG A 194 12.60 -21.25 -9.10
N SER A 195 12.81 -20.61 -10.25
CA SER A 195 11.74 -20.28 -11.19
C SER A 195 11.64 -21.30 -12.33
N VAL A 196 11.24 -22.53 -12.02
CA VAL A 196 10.79 -23.48 -13.05
C VAL A 196 9.39 -23.05 -13.48
N GLY A 197 9.28 -22.38 -14.64
CA GLY A 197 8.00 -22.13 -15.32
C GLY A 197 7.49 -20.68 -15.41
N LEU A 198 8.09 -19.72 -14.69
CA LEU A 198 7.73 -18.30 -14.76
C LEU A 198 8.88 -17.49 -15.37
N SER A 199 8.82 -17.25 -16.68
CA SER A 199 9.87 -16.55 -17.44
C SER A 199 9.66 -15.02 -17.52
N GLY A 200 8.59 -14.49 -16.94
CA GLY A 200 8.19 -13.08 -17.02
C GLY A 200 8.10 -12.38 -15.66
N ASN A 201 7.87 -11.07 -15.70
CA ASN A 201 7.50 -10.30 -14.53
C ASN A 201 6.05 -10.63 -14.15
N VAL A 202 5.77 -10.69 -12.86
CA VAL A 202 4.43 -10.99 -12.34
C VAL A 202 4.04 -10.02 -11.24
N ALA A 203 2.76 -9.68 -11.19
CA ALA A 203 2.18 -8.82 -10.17
C ALA A 203 1.00 -9.53 -9.49
N ALA A 204 0.86 -9.31 -8.18
CA ALA A 204 -0.26 -9.82 -7.39
C ALA A 204 -0.68 -8.79 -6.34
N VAL A 205 -1.98 -8.60 -6.18
CA VAL A 205 -2.51 -7.85 -5.03
C VAL A 205 -2.29 -8.69 -3.77
N VAL A 206 -1.70 -8.08 -2.75
CA VAL A 206 -1.44 -8.71 -1.46
C VAL A 206 -1.93 -7.75 -0.38
N GLU A 207 -2.99 -8.17 0.31
CA GLU A 207 -3.68 -7.34 1.31
C GLU A 207 -4.12 -5.99 0.70
N ASP A 208 -3.60 -4.87 1.15
CA ASP A 208 -3.93 -3.53 0.63
C ASP A 208 -2.84 -2.95 -0.30
N GLY A 209 -1.90 -3.77 -0.75
CA GLY A 209 -0.80 -3.37 -1.63
C GLY A 209 -0.60 -4.30 -2.81
N VAL A 210 0.56 -4.16 -3.45
CA VAL A 210 0.93 -4.99 -4.60
C VAL A 210 2.35 -5.52 -4.46
N ALA A 211 2.50 -6.81 -4.71
CA ALA A 211 3.80 -7.48 -4.83
C ALA A 211 4.12 -7.72 -6.30
N VAL A 212 5.37 -7.45 -6.67
CA VAL A 212 5.89 -7.60 -8.03
C VAL A 212 7.14 -8.46 -7.95
N THR A 213 7.15 -9.56 -8.68
CA THR A 213 8.36 -10.33 -8.93
C THR A 213 8.81 -10.05 -10.35
N CYS A 214 10.00 -9.50 -10.50
CA CYS A 214 10.55 -9.09 -11.79
C CYS A 214 11.87 -9.79 -12.11
N ARG A 215 12.30 -9.68 -13.36
CA ARG A 215 13.62 -10.13 -13.77
C ARG A 215 14.70 -9.23 -13.16
N ARG A 216 15.92 -9.76 -13.04
CA ARG A 216 17.04 -9.04 -12.42
C ARG A 216 17.42 -7.79 -13.20
N GLU A 217 17.36 -7.85 -14.52
CA GLU A 217 17.61 -6.74 -15.41
C GLU A 217 16.58 -5.60 -15.23
N ASP A 218 15.29 -5.94 -15.05
CA ASP A 218 14.24 -4.98 -14.77
C ASP A 218 14.43 -4.35 -13.40
N MET A 219 14.82 -5.14 -12.40
CA MET A 219 15.16 -4.65 -11.06
C MET A 219 16.35 -3.68 -11.10
N LYS A 220 17.45 -4.04 -11.77
CA LYS A 220 18.62 -3.16 -11.94
C LYS A 220 18.23 -1.85 -12.65
N SER A 221 17.41 -1.94 -13.69
CA SER A 221 16.93 -0.78 -14.44
C SER A 221 16.02 0.12 -13.60
N LEU A 222 15.14 -0.47 -12.80
CA LEU A 222 14.31 0.24 -11.83
C LEU A 222 15.18 0.99 -10.82
N LEU A 223 16.13 0.31 -10.17
CA LEU A 223 17.03 0.91 -9.18
C LEU A 223 17.86 2.05 -9.78
N SER A 224 18.39 1.87 -10.98
CA SER A 224 19.12 2.92 -11.71
C SER A 224 18.22 4.12 -12.00
N SER A 225 17.00 3.90 -12.48
CA SER A 225 16.06 4.98 -12.80
C SER A 225 15.63 5.75 -11.55
N LEU A 226 15.38 5.05 -10.45
CA LEU A 226 15.10 5.64 -9.14
C LEU A 226 16.27 6.48 -8.62
N ASN A 227 17.50 5.97 -8.73
CA ASN A 227 18.69 6.68 -8.31
C ASN A 227 18.92 7.96 -9.15
N ASN A 228 18.52 7.96 -10.42
CA ASN A 228 18.71 9.09 -11.34
C ASN A 228 17.48 10.03 -11.46
N ALA A 229 16.41 9.78 -10.70
CA ALA A 229 15.15 10.53 -10.78
C ALA A 229 14.55 10.58 -12.20
N VAL A 230 14.59 9.42 -12.89
CA VAL A 230 14.04 9.20 -14.23
C VAL A 230 12.84 8.25 -14.15
N ASP A 231 11.82 8.52 -14.97
CA ASP A 231 10.65 7.67 -15.07
C ASP A 231 11.03 6.26 -15.54
N PHE A 232 10.35 5.26 -14.99
CA PHE A 232 10.61 3.87 -15.31
C PHE A 232 9.30 3.14 -15.59
N THR A 233 9.33 2.23 -16.55
CA THR A 233 8.18 1.37 -16.87
C THR A 233 8.65 -0.06 -17.06
N MET A 234 7.96 -1.00 -16.41
CA MET A 234 8.03 -2.42 -16.74
C MET A 234 6.63 -2.96 -17.01
N THR A 235 6.54 -4.13 -17.64
CA THR A 235 5.27 -4.83 -17.79
C THR A 235 5.33 -6.17 -17.07
N ALA A 236 4.27 -6.50 -16.32
CA ALA A 236 4.08 -7.76 -15.63
C ALA A 236 2.79 -8.45 -16.06
N ASP A 237 2.68 -9.75 -15.80
CA ASP A 237 1.42 -10.47 -15.91
C ASP A 237 0.74 -10.54 -14.53
N TRP A 238 -0.56 -10.27 -14.49
CA TRP A 238 -1.34 -10.45 -13.26
C TRP A 238 -1.46 -11.94 -12.92
N LEU A 239 -0.96 -12.35 -11.76
CA LEU A 239 -1.21 -13.69 -11.19
C LEU A 239 -2.63 -13.77 -10.63
N PHE A 240 -2.98 -12.82 -9.77
CA PHE A 240 -4.31 -12.66 -9.19
C PHE A 240 -4.60 -11.17 -9.05
N THR A 241 -5.78 -10.74 -9.51
CA THR A 241 -6.34 -9.44 -9.14
C THR A 241 -7.50 -9.68 -8.19
N PHE A 242 -7.69 -8.82 -7.19
CA PHE A 242 -8.75 -9.00 -6.18
C PHE A 242 -10.18 -9.07 -6.78
N GLN A 243 -10.38 -8.64 -8.03
CA GLN A 243 -11.68 -8.65 -8.73
C GLN A 243 -11.78 -9.58 -9.95
N ARG A 244 -10.71 -10.25 -10.43
CA ARG A 244 -10.80 -11.05 -11.67
C ARG A 244 -10.39 -12.50 -11.45
N LYS A 245 -11.31 -13.41 -11.78
CA LYS A 245 -11.14 -14.88 -11.83
C LYS A 245 -10.47 -15.40 -13.12
N LYS A 246 -10.02 -14.51 -14.03
CA LYS A 246 -9.35 -14.90 -15.28
C LYS A 246 -7.89 -14.47 -15.25
N ALA A 247 -6.99 -15.42 -15.49
CA ALA A 247 -5.57 -15.17 -15.72
C ALA A 247 -5.34 -14.50 -17.08
N GLN A 248 -4.21 -13.79 -17.20
CA GLN A 248 -3.67 -13.13 -18.40
C GLN A 248 -4.30 -11.79 -18.79
N LYS A 249 -3.98 -10.74 -18.02
CA LYS A 249 -3.89 -9.37 -18.53
C LYS A 249 -2.51 -8.81 -18.20
N LYS A 250 -1.92 -8.08 -19.16
CA LYS A 250 -0.70 -7.30 -18.96
C LYS A 250 -0.98 -6.18 -17.94
N CYS A 251 -0.01 -5.96 -17.07
CA CYS A 251 0.00 -4.93 -16.03
C CYS A 251 1.21 -4.03 -16.30
N PRO A 252 1.00 -2.86 -16.92
CA PRO A 252 2.04 -1.83 -16.94
C PRO A 252 2.28 -1.34 -15.52
N ILE A 253 3.53 -1.29 -15.09
CA ILE A 253 3.95 -0.77 -13.80
C ILE A 253 4.86 0.41 -14.08
N LYS A 254 4.44 1.60 -13.64
CA LYS A 254 5.12 2.86 -13.91
C LYS A 254 5.58 3.51 -12.62
N PHE A 255 6.85 3.93 -12.58
CA PHE A 255 7.38 4.84 -11.57
C PHE A 255 7.55 6.21 -12.24
N ILE A 256 6.84 7.21 -11.74
CA ILE A 256 6.70 8.52 -12.38
C ILE A 256 7.15 9.61 -11.42
N TRP A 257 8.07 10.47 -11.86
CA TRP A 257 8.57 11.61 -11.11
C TRP A 257 7.78 12.88 -11.43
N ARG A 258 7.10 13.43 -10.41
CA ARG A 258 6.32 14.67 -10.56
C ARG A 258 7.18 15.89 -10.26
N LEU A 259 7.22 16.82 -11.22
CA LEU A 259 7.93 18.08 -11.11
C LEU A 259 7.25 19.10 -10.17
N LYS A 260 5.94 18.94 -9.88
CA LYS A 260 5.16 19.87 -9.05
C LYS A 260 4.42 19.14 -7.91
N PRO A 261 4.32 19.73 -6.70
CA PRO A 261 3.33 19.30 -5.72
C PRO A 261 1.94 19.75 -6.18
N GLY A 262 0.97 18.83 -6.23
CA GLY A 262 -0.46 19.15 -6.19
C GLY A 262 -1.10 19.76 -7.44
N LEU A 263 -1.09 19.03 -8.56
CA LEU A 263 -2.16 19.12 -9.56
C LEU A 263 -2.81 17.75 -9.70
#